data_AF-A0A126V3E2-F1
#
_entry.id   AF-A0A126V3E2-F1
#
_cell.length_a   1.000
_cell.length_b   1.000
_cell.length_c   1.000
_cell.angle_alpha   90.00
_cell.angle_beta   90.00
_cell.angle_gamma   90.00
#
_symmetry.space_group_name_H-M   'P 1'
#
loop_
_entity.id
_entity.type
_entity.pdbx_description
1 polymer ?
#
loop_
_entity_poly.entity_id
_entity_poly.type
_entity_poly.pdbx_seq_one_letter_code
_entity_poly.pdbx_strand_id
1 'polypeptide(L)'
;MITQSDLKQFIACFEPAPPRTTALEQKIKIGTGYHGKWYRSQREHWLGWMFYQDAKAHEKGKDPGVLPAKPVWNRLKCSPSMFWLAEASGVSSSLLDAAEDAAIRATLINPKDGNPHGRLMREVLPWGVIDDALFAGVAKLPIDETDYFALQAFERLASLRSEFRQYLPDA
;
A
#
# COMPACT_ATOMS: atom_id res chain seq x y z
N MET A 1 -6.01 11.85 13.50
CA MET A 1 -4.84 11.02 13.16
C MET A 1 -5.36 9.68 12.67
N ILE A 2 -5.00 9.26 11.46
CA ILE A 2 -5.40 7.96 10.91
C ILE A 2 -4.65 6.84 11.64
N THR A 3 -5.40 5.86 12.12
CA THR A 3 -4.86 4.64 12.74
C THR A 3 -4.51 3.59 11.68
N GLN A 4 -3.80 2.53 12.07
CA GLN A 4 -3.46 1.43 11.17
C GLN A 4 -4.72 0.75 10.63
N SER A 5 -5.73 0.53 11.48
CA SER A 5 -7.04 0.04 11.05
C SER A 5 -7.74 1.00 10.10
N ASP A 6 -7.76 2.32 10.40
CA ASP A 6 -8.35 3.31 9.50
C ASP A 6 -7.71 3.27 8.10
N LEU A 7 -6.38 3.22 8.04
CA LEU A 7 -5.65 3.14 6.76
C LEU A 7 -6.06 1.89 5.98
N LYS A 8 -6.18 0.74 6.64
CA LYS A 8 -6.62 -0.51 6.01
C LYS A 8 -8.04 -0.38 5.44
N GLN A 9 -8.95 0.26 6.18
CA GLN A 9 -10.34 0.49 5.74
C GLN A 9 -10.44 1.43 4.54
N PHE A 10 -9.62 2.49 4.49
CA PHE A 10 -9.53 3.37 3.32
C PHE A 10 -9.04 2.60 2.08
N ILE A 11 -7.93 1.86 2.23
CA ILE A 11 -7.36 1.03 1.16
C ILE A 11 -8.41 0.05 0.61
N ALA A 12 -9.18 -0.59 1.50
CA ALA A 12 -10.20 -1.55 1.10
C ALA A 12 -11.33 -0.90 0.28
N CYS A 13 -11.61 0.38 0.48
CA CYS A 13 -12.68 1.08 -0.23
C CYS A 13 -12.31 1.53 -1.65
N PHE A 14 -11.02 1.70 -1.94
CA PHE A 14 -10.59 2.30 -3.22
C PHE A 14 -10.63 1.35 -4.41
N GLU A 15 -10.75 1.93 -5.62
CA GLU A 15 -10.68 1.21 -6.89
C GLU A 15 -9.29 0.54 -7.06
N PRO A 16 -9.22 -0.77 -7.36
CA PRO A 16 -7.95 -1.48 -7.50
C PRO A 16 -7.05 -1.01 -8.66
N ALA A 17 -7.61 -0.47 -9.74
CA ALA A 17 -6.86 -0.16 -10.96
C ALA A 17 -7.06 1.29 -11.47
N PRO A 18 -6.68 2.32 -10.70
CA PRO A 18 -6.80 3.69 -11.15
C PRO A 18 -5.82 3.98 -12.32
N PRO A 19 -6.19 4.88 -13.24
CA PRO A 19 -5.58 4.96 -14.56
C PRO A 19 -4.12 5.45 -14.52
N ARG A 20 -3.76 6.40 -13.65
CA ARG A 20 -2.38 6.90 -13.59
C ARG A 20 -1.43 5.89 -12.97
N THR A 21 -1.87 5.14 -11.96
CA THR A 21 -1.10 4.03 -11.38
C THR A 21 -0.83 2.99 -12.45
N THR A 22 -1.87 2.59 -13.19
CA THR A 22 -1.73 1.64 -14.30
C THR A 22 -0.69 2.15 -15.31
N ALA A 23 -0.79 3.42 -15.72
CA ALA A 23 0.16 4.04 -16.64
C ALA A 23 1.60 4.08 -16.07
N LEU A 24 1.75 4.41 -14.78
CA LEU A 24 3.05 4.44 -14.10
C LEU A 24 3.68 3.04 -14.11
N GLU A 25 2.95 2.01 -13.68
CA GLU A 25 3.45 0.63 -13.66
C GLU A 25 3.95 0.18 -15.04
N GLN A 26 3.20 0.52 -16.10
CA GLN A 26 3.61 0.25 -17.48
C GLN A 26 4.86 1.03 -17.90
N LYS A 27 5.00 2.29 -17.46
CA LYS A 27 6.13 3.15 -17.76
C LYS A 27 7.41 2.67 -17.07
N ILE A 28 7.33 2.36 -15.78
CA ILE A 28 8.52 2.02 -14.98
C ILE A 28 8.81 0.52 -14.93
N LYS A 29 7.91 -0.33 -15.45
CA LYS A 29 8.04 -1.80 -15.45
C LYS A 29 8.19 -2.40 -14.06
N ILE A 30 7.57 -1.78 -13.05
CA ILE A 30 7.51 -2.26 -11.67
C ILE A 30 6.04 -2.26 -11.24
N GLY A 31 5.63 -3.31 -10.53
CA GLY A 31 4.26 -3.46 -10.03
C GLY A 31 3.56 -4.67 -10.64
N THR A 32 2.26 -4.55 -10.85
CA THR A 32 1.39 -5.60 -11.36
C THR A 32 1.91 -6.15 -12.70
N GLY A 33 2.08 -7.47 -12.80
CA GLY A 33 2.55 -8.13 -14.02
C GLY A 33 4.06 -8.04 -14.29
N TYR A 34 4.83 -7.35 -13.43
CA TYR A 34 6.27 -7.23 -13.55
C TYR A 34 7.01 -7.98 -12.45
N HIS A 35 8.25 -8.43 -12.72
CA HIS A 35 9.15 -9.05 -11.74
C HIS A 35 8.54 -10.17 -10.85
N GLY A 36 7.56 -10.91 -11.35
CA GLY A 36 6.91 -12.02 -10.63
C GLY A 36 6.21 -11.59 -9.34
N LYS A 37 5.64 -10.38 -9.29
CA LYS A 37 4.83 -9.93 -8.14
C LYS A 37 3.62 -10.86 -7.93
N TRP A 38 3.35 -11.16 -6.66
CA TRP A 38 2.31 -12.11 -6.26
C TRP A 38 0.88 -11.54 -6.42
N TYR A 39 0.76 -10.23 -6.29
CA TYR A 39 -0.49 -9.48 -6.35
C TYR A 39 -0.89 -9.14 -7.79
N ARG A 40 -2.19 -8.93 -7.97
CA ARG A 40 -2.90 -8.60 -9.22
C ARG A 40 -3.31 -7.14 -9.29
N SER A 41 -3.19 -6.40 -8.18
CA SER A 41 -3.42 -4.95 -8.11
C SER A 41 -2.64 -4.36 -6.95
N GLN A 42 -2.45 -3.04 -6.95
CA GLN A 42 -1.84 -2.35 -5.80
C GLN A 42 -2.74 -2.34 -4.57
N ARG A 43 -4.07 -2.39 -4.73
CA ARG A 43 -5.00 -2.62 -3.61
C ARG A 43 -4.73 -3.96 -2.92
N GLU A 44 -4.63 -5.05 -3.70
CA GLU A 44 -4.35 -6.38 -3.15
C GLU A 44 -2.97 -6.43 -2.47
N HIS A 45 -1.96 -5.81 -3.08
CA HIS A 45 -0.64 -5.68 -2.49
C HIS A 45 -0.68 -4.99 -1.11
N TRP A 46 -1.38 -3.86 -1.04
CA TRP A 46 -1.56 -3.09 0.18
C TRP A 46 -2.31 -3.87 1.25
N LEU A 47 -3.42 -4.50 0.91
CA LEU A 47 -4.24 -5.26 1.84
C LEU A 47 -3.48 -6.45 2.45
N GLY A 48 -2.74 -7.21 1.62
CA GLY A 48 -1.87 -8.27 2.13
C GLY A 48 -0.75 -7.73 3.04
N TRP A 49 -0.20 -6.56 2.72
CA TRP A 49 0.77 -5.91 3.60
C TRP A 49 0.15 -5.44 4.92
N MET A 50 -1.04 -4.86 4.91
CA MET A 50 -1.74 -4.42 6.12
C MET A 50 -2.11 -5.59 7.02
N PHE A 51 -2.59 -6.71 6.46
CA PHE A 51 -2.85 -7.92 7.22
C PHE A 51 -1.60 -8.39 7.97
N TYR A 52 -0.45 -8.44 7.28
CA TYR A 52 0.82 -8.78 7.91
C TYR A 52 1.20 -7.80 9.03
N GLN A 53 0.96 -6.50 8.86
CA GLN A 53 1.24 -5.52 9.90
C GLN A 53 0.33 -5.67 11.12
N ASP A 54 -0.94 -6.04 10.92
CA ASP A 54 -1.88 -6.28 12.01
C ASP A 54 -1.46 -7.54 12.79
N ALA A 55 -1.14 -8.63 12.10
CA ALA A 55 -0.60 -9.84 12.73
C ALA A 55 0.67 -9.51 13.57
N LYS A 56 1.58 -8.70 13.02
CA LYS A 56 2.78 -8.23 13.75
C LYS A 56 2.48 -7.31 14.93
N ALA A 57 1.37 -6.59 14.92
CA ALA A 57 0.93 -5.80 16.05
C ALA A 57 0.36 -6.71 17.15
N HIS A 58 -0.48 -7.67 16.79
CA HIS A 58 -1.07 -8.64 17.71
C HIS A 58 -0.04 -9.54 18.39
N GLU A 59 0.99 -10.02 17.67
CA GLU A 59 2.13 -10.74 18.26
C GLU A 59 2.83 -9.95 19.38
N LYS A 60 2.73 -8.62 19.36
CA LYS A 60 3.31 -7.71 20.35
C LYS A 60 2.30 -7.23 21.39
N GLY A 61 1.09 -7.80 21.41
CA GLY A 61 0.00 -7.39 22.29
C GLY A 61 -0.50 -5.97 22.02
N LYS A 62 -0.38 -5.48 20.77
CA LYS A 62 -0.82 -4.14 20.37
C LYS A 62 -2.10 -4.22 19.53
N ASP A 63 -2.99 -3.28 19.75
CA ASP A 63 -4.22 -3.12 18.98
C ASP A 63 -4.00 -2.20 17.75
N PRO A 64 -4.15 -2.70 16.51
CA PRO A 64 -4.07 -1.89 15.29
C PRO A 64 -5.02 -0.69 15.27
N GLY A 65 -6.15 -0.76 15.98
CA GLY A 65 -7.15 0.31 16.10
C GLY A 65 -6.66 1.54 16.86
N VAL A 66 -5.53 1.45 17.57
CA VAL A 66 -4.91 2.59 18.27
C VAL A 66 -3.50 2.92 17.77
N LEU A 67 -2.93 2.10 16.88
CA LEU A 67 -1.60 2.35 16.32
C LEU A 67 -1.67 3.41 15.23
N PRO A 68 -0.74 4.39 15.20
CA PRO A 68 -0.70 5.35 14.11
C PRO A 68 -0.35 4.67 12.78
N ALA A 69 -0.92 5.12 11.66
CA ALA A 69 -0.62 4.59 10.33
C ALA A 69 0.74 5.06 9.76
N LYS A 70 1.25 6.21 10.19
CA LYS A 70 2.51 6.82 9.72
C LYS A 70 3.72 5.85 9.68
N PRO A 71 3.98 5.01 10.70
CA PRO A 71 5.05 4.02 10.65
C PRO A 71 4.89 2.94 9.58
N VAL A 72 3.66 2.62 9.14
CA VAL A 72 3.43 1.71 8.00
C VAL A 72 3.88 2.38 6.70
N TRP A 73 3.43 3.62 6.46
CA TRP A 73 3.83 4.42 5.30
C TRP A 73 5.36 4.57 5.18
N ASN A 74 6.02 4.86 6.30
CA ASN A 74 7.47 5.05 6.33
C ASN A 74 8.28 3.77 6.01
N ARG A 75 7.68 2.59 6.16
CA ARG A 75 8.33 1.31 5.87
C ARG A 75 8.15 0.84 4.42
N LEU A 76 7.27 1.48 3.65
CA LEU A 76 7.04 1.11 2.24
C LEU A 76 8.25 1.44 1.37
N LYS A 77 8.46 0.58 0.38
CA LYS A 77 9.54 0.70 -0.61
C LYS A 77 9.07 0.47 -2.04
N CYS A 78 7.77 0.31 -2.27
CA CYS A 78 7.21 0.07 -3.59
C CYS A 78 6.62 1.38 -4.12
N SER A 79 7.28 2.00 -5.12
CA SER A 79 6.77 3.24 -5.73
C SER A 79 5.35 3.09 -6.29
N PRO A 80 5.00 2.05 -7.07
CA PRO A 80 3.62 1.86 -7.53
C PRO A 80 2.58 1.82 -6.41
N SER A 81 2.86 1.10 -5.32
CA SER A 81 1.96 1.00 -4.16
C SER A 81 1.76 2.37 -3.50
N MET A 82 2.83 3.14 -3.33
CA MET A 82 2.76 4.48 -2.74
C MET A 82 2.04 5.48 -3.65
N PHE A 83 2.30 5.40 -4.96
CA PHE A 83 1.63 6.22 -5.96
C PHE A 83 0.13 5.91 -6.03
N TRP A 84 -0.24 4.62 -6.01
CA TRP A 84 -1.61 4.17 -5.99
C TRP A 84 -2.41 4.75 -4.83
N LEU A 85 -1.85 4.73 -3.61
CA LEU A 85 -2.54 5.30 -2.46
C LEU A 85 -2.75 6.81 -2.62
N ALA A 86 -1.77 7.53 -3.17
CA ALA A 86 -1.88 8.96 -3.43
C ALA A 86 -2.95 9.27 -4.49
N GLU A 87 -2.96 8.55 -5.61
CA GLU A 87 -3.97 8.72 -6.65
C GLU A 87 -5.38 8.39 -6.14
N ALA A 88 -5.52 7.24 -5.49
CA ALA A 88 -6.81 6.77 -4.99
C ALA A 88 -7.39 7.66 -3.88
N SER A 89 -6.54 8.29 -3.07
CA SER A 89 -6.95 9.25 -2.04
C SER A 89 -7.22 10.65 -2.59
N GLY A 90 -7.02 10.90 -3.88
CA GLY A 90 -7.33 12.19 -4.51
C GLY A 90 -6.24 13.26 -4.30
N VAL A 91 -4.98 12.86 -4.12
CA VAL A 91 -3.85 13.81 -4.12
C VAL A 91 -3.83 14.60 -5.43
N SER A 92 -3.53 15.91 -5.35
CA SER A 92 -3.57 16.81 -6.52
C SER A 92 -2.71 16.32 -7.68
N SER A 93 -3.15 16.61 -8.92
CA SER A 93 -2.43 16.22 -10.13
C SER A 93 -0.97 16.67 -10.14
N SER A 94 -0.69 17.88 -9.66
CA SER A 94 0.69 18.42 -9.59
C SER A 94 1.64 17.60 -8.70
N LEU A 95 1.14 17.11 -7.56
CA LEU A 95 1.92 16.23 -6.67
C LEU A 95 2.04 14.83 -7.25
N LEU A 96 1.02 14.33 -7.94
CA LEU A 96 1.10 13.07 -8.65
C LEU A 96 2.11 13.13 -9.80
N ASP A 97 2.19 14.24 -10.53
CA ASP A 97 3.22 14.42 -11.58
C ASP A 97 4.63 14.35 -10.98
N ALA A 98 4.87 15.08 -9.88
CA ALA A 98 6.14 15.03 -9.17
C ALA A 98 6.45 13.64 -8.58
N ALA A 99 5.44 12.89 -8.15
CA ALA A 99 5.60 11.55 -7.60
C ALA A 99 5.92 10.53 -8.70
N GLU A 100 5.32 10.69 -9.88
CA GLU A 100 5.66 9.92 -11.08
C GLU A 100 7.12 10.16 -11.48
N ASP A 101 7.56 11.42 -11.52
CA ASP A 101 8.96 11.76 -11.78
C ASP A 101 9.90 11.15 -10.72
N ALA A 102 9.50 11.16 -9.45
CA ALA A 102 10.28 10.52 -8.38
C ALA A 102 10.38 9.00 -8.56
N ALA A 103 9.31 8.34 -8.99
CA ALA A 103 9.31 6.92 -9.30
C ALA A 103 10.22 6.59 -10.50
N ILE A 104 10.19 7.41 -11.55
CA ILE A 104 11.08 7.27 -12.71
C ILE A 104 12.55 7.48 -12.29
N ARG A 105 12.86 8.53 -11.52
CA ARG A 105 14.23 8.74 -11.02
C ARG A 105 14.71 7.57 -10.16
N ALA A 106 13.83 6.95 -9.37
CA ALA A 106 14.18 5.78 -8.59
C ALA A 106 14.59 4.60 -9.47
N THR A 107 13.94 4.40 -10.62
CA THR A 107 14.24 3.27 -11.52
C THR A 107 15.60 3.39 -12.19
N LEU A 108 16.06 4.62 -12.41
CA LEU A 108 17.42 4.90 -12.90
C LEU A 108 18.51 4.47 -11.91
N ILE A 109 18.17 4.37 -10.62
CA ILE A 109 19.09 3.95 -9.56
C ILE A 109 18.92 2.46 -9.25
N ASN A 110 17.68 1.99 -9.11
CA ASN A 110 17.33 0.59 -8.92
C ASN A 110 16.16 0.23 -9.83
N PRO A 111 16.35 -0.61 -10.86
CA PRO A 111 15.29 -0.95 -11.80
C PRO A 111 14.21 -1.88 -11.22
N LYS A 112 14.38 -2.35 -9.97
CA LYS A 112 13.40 -3.17 -9.23
C LYS A 112 12.90 -2.40 -8.01
N ASP A 113 11.81 -2.84 -7.42
CA ASP A 113 11.34 -2.29 -6.15
C ASP A 113 12.37 -2.44 -5.01
N GLY A 114 12.29 -1.56 -4.01
CA GLY A 114 13.26 -1.50 -2.92
C GLY A 114 13.88 -0.11 -2.77
N ASN A 115 15.05 -0.01 -2.16
CA ASN A 115 15.73 1.28 -2.07
C ASN A 115 16.23 1.68 -3.48
N PRO A 116 16.09 2.96 -3.92
CA PRO A 116 15.67 4.13 -3.15
C PRO A 116 14.18 4.52 -3.30
N HIS A 117 13.36 3.71 -3.96
CA HIS A 117 11.96 4.03 -4.31
C HIS A 117 11.16 4.69 -3.20
N GLY A 118 11.04 4.01 -2.05
CA GLY A 118 10.25 4.55 -0.94
C GLY A 118 10.76 5.89 -0.39
N ARG A 119 12.09 6.11 -0.40
CA ARG A 119 12.68 7.37 0.04
C ARG A 119 12.31 8.51 -0.91
N LEU A 120 12.55 8.33 -2.21
CA LEU A 120 12.27 9.37 -3.21
C LEU A 120 10.77 9.68 -3.31
N MET A 121 9.91 8.66 -3.16
CA MET A 121 8.47 8.88 -3.09
C MET A 121 8.07 9.73 -1.88
N ARG A 122 8.67 9.49 -0.70
CA ARG A 122 8.35 10.27 0.53
C ARG A 122 8.85 11.71 0.50
N GLU A 123 9.83 12.04 -0.34
CA GLU A 123 10.26 13.43 -0.55
C GLU A 123 9.16 14.27 -1.22
N VAL A 124 8.34 13.65 -2.07
CA VAL A 124 7.20 14.30 -2.74
C VAL A 124 5.88 14.06 -2.01
N LEU A 125 5.70 12.86 -1.47
CA LEU A 125 4.50 12.39 -0.76
C LEU A 125 4.86 12.10 0.71
N PRO A 126 5.15 13.13 1.53
CA PRO A 126 5.31 12.95 2.96
C PRO A 126 3.98 12.48 3.56
N TRP A 127 4.05 11.83 4.74
CA TRP A 127 2.84 11.28 5.39
C TRP A 127 1.70 12.30 5.52
N GLY A 128 2.00 13.57 5.83
CA GLY A 128 0.97 14.61 5.97
C GLY A 128 0.10 14.77 4.72
N VAL A 129 0.70 14.72 3.53
CA VAL A 129 -0.05 14.81 2.25
C VAL A 129 -1.03 13.65 2.10
N ILE A 130 -0.62 12.44 2.49
CA ILE A 130 -1.46 11.24 2.42
C ILE A 130 -2.54 11.27 3.50
N ASP A 131 -2.20 11.66 4.72
CA ASP A 131 -3.13 11.80 5.85
C ASP A 131 -4.26 12.77 5.50
N ASP A 132 -3.90 13.95 4.97
CA ASP A 132 -4.87 14.97 4.55
C ASP A 132 -5.78 14.48 3.41
N ALA A 133 -5.22 13.81 2.40
CA ALA A 133 -5.98 13.29 1.26
C ALA A 133 -6.98 12.20 1.69
N LEU A 134 -6.54 11.27 2.54
CA LEU A 134 -7.41 10.22 3.10
C LEU A 134 -8.54 10.81 3.95
N PHE A 135 -8.25 11.82 4.76
CA PHE A 135 -9.26 12.51 5.56
C PHE A 135 -10.28 13.26 4.70
N ALA A 136 -9.87 13.85 3.58
CA ALA A 136 -10.77 14.56 2.67
C ALA A 136 -11.70 13.60 1.89
N GLY A 137 -11.26 12.37 1.61
CA GLY A 137 -11.96 11.40 0.76
C GLY A 137 -12.99 10.49 1.44
N VAL A 138 -13.25 10.68 2.74
CA VAL A 138 -14.11 10.02 3.78
C VAL A 138 -14.82 8.65 3.56
N ALA A 139 -14.60 7.91 2.48
CA ALA A 139 -15.16 6.58 2.32
C ALA A 139 -14.22 5.55 2.97
N LYS A 140 -14.73 4.89 4.03
CA LYS A 140 -14.10 3.72 4.64
C LYS A 140 -15.04 2.54 4.46
N LEU A 141 -14.45 1.39 4.19
CA LEU A 141 -15.20 0.15 4.23
C LEU A 141 -15.40 -0.31 5.70
N PRO A 142 -16.53 -0.95 6.06
CA PRO A 142 -16.68 -1.61 7.37
C PRO A 142 -15.51 -2.55 7.69
N ILE A 143 -15.18 -2.68 8.98
CA ILE A 143 -13.95 -3.38 9.39
C ILE A 143 -14.01 -4.89 9.10
N ASP A 144 -15.19 -5.50 9.21
CA ASP A 144 -15.44 -6.90 8.88
C ASP A 144 -15.23 -7.19 7.38
N GLU A 145 -15.78 -6.34 6.51
CA GLU A 145 -15.54 -6.44 5.06
C GLU A 145 -14.07 -6.16 4.71
N THR A 146 -13.44 -5.20 5.40
CA THR A 146 -12.02 -4.87 5.25
C THR A 146 -11.14 -6.06 5.61
N ASP A 147 -11.43 -6.72 6.73
CA ASP A 147 -10.69 -7.88 7.23
C ASP A 147 -10.85 -9.07 6.28
N TYR A 148 -12.04 -9.26 5.71
CA TYR A 148 -12.28 -10.27 4.68
C TYR A 148 -11.38 -10.06 3.46
N PHE A 149 -11.34 -8.84 2.89
CA PHE A 149 -10.48 -8.56 1.73
C PHE A 149 -8.99 -8.64 2.05
N ALA A 150 -8.60 -8.23 3.25
CA ALA A 150 -7.22 -8.33 3.72
C ALA A 150 -6.77 -9.79 3.89
N LEU A 151 -7.63 -10.64 4.45
CA LEU A 151 -7.38 -12.07 4.58
C LEU A 151 -7.24 -12.72 3.20
N GLN A 152 -8.15 -12.46 2.25
CA GLN A 152 -8.05 -13.02 0.89
C GLN A 152 -6.75 -12.65 0.18
N ALA A 153 -6.34 -11.37 0.28
CA ALA A 153 -5.07 -10.92 -0.28
C ALA A 153 -3.88 -11.64 0.38
N PHE A 154 -3.93 -11.84 1.70
CA PHE A 154 -2.86 -12.50 2.44
C PHE A 154 -2.81 -14.02 2.22
N GLU A 155 -3.95 -14.71 2.13
CA GLU A 155 -4.04 -16.13 1.77
C GLU A 155 -3.39 -16.38 0.41
N ARG A 156 -3.63 -15.50 -0.56
CA ARG A 156 -2.95 -15.58 -1.86
C ARG A 156 -1.44 -15.49 -1.71
N LEU A 157 -0.93 -14.52 -0.94
CA LEU A 157 0.50 -14.41 -0.66
C LEU A 157 1.03 -15.71 -0.03
N ALA A 158 0.37 -16.21 1.02
CA ALA A 158 0.76 -17.42 1.74
C ALA A 158 0.67 -18.72 0.90
N SER A 159 -0.19 -18.73 -0.13
CA SER A 159 -0.27 -19.83 -1.09
C SER A 159 0.97 -19.90 -1.99
N LEU A 160 1.58 -18.74 -2.29
CA LEU A 160 2.74 -18.58 -3.16
C LEU A 160 4.07 -18.54 -2.40
N ARG A 161 4.02 -18.26 -1.08
CA ARG A 161 5.16 -18.06 -0.20
C ARG A 161 4.87 -18.73 1.15
N SER A 162 5.33 -19.97 1.32
CA SER A 162 4.98 -20.81 2.47
C SER A 162 5.42 -20.23 3.81
N GLU A 163 6.44 -19.38 3.83
CA GLU A 163 6.93 -18.69 5.03
C GLU A 163 5.90 -17.74 5.66
N PHE A 164 4.88 -17.32 4.90
CA PHE A 164 3.80 -16.45 5.41
C PHE A 164 2.62 -17.22 6.00
N ARG A 165 2.55 -18.55 5.85
CA ARG A 165 1.43 -19.35 6.37
C ARG A 165 1.28 -19.28 7.89
N GLN A 166 2.38 -19.06 8.61
CA GLN A 166 2.39 -18.92 10.08
C GLN A 166 1.58 -17.73 10.60
N TYR A 167 1.21 -16.77 9.74
CA TYR A 167 0.42 -15.60 10.12
C TYR A 167 -1.07 -15.76 9.80
N LEU A 168 -1.47 -16.86 9.15
CA LEU A 168 -2.88 -17.15 8.94
C LEU A 168 -3.52 -17.62 10.25
N PRO A 169 -4.81 -17.32 10.49
CA PRO A 169 -5.56 -17.94 11.58
C PRO A 169 -5.54 -19.46 11.44
N ASP A 170 -5.53 -20.19 12.56
CA ASP A 170 -5.78 -21.63 12.54
C ASP A 170 -7.19 -21.86 11.95
N ALA A 171 -7.28 -22.80 11.00
CA ALA A 171 -8.51 -23.14 10.30
C ALA A 171 -9.49 -23.94 11.18
#